data_AF-A0A7R8Z2U6-F1
#
_entry.id   AF-A0A7R8Z2U6-F1
#
_cell.length_a   1.000
_cell.length_b   1.000
_cell.length_c   1.000
_cell.angle_alpha   90.00
_cell.angle_beta   90.00
_cell.angle_gamma   90.00
#
_symmetry.space_group_name_H-M   'P 1'
#
loop_
_entity.id
_entity.type
_entity.pdbx_description
1 polymer ?
#
loop_
_entity_poly.entity_id
_entity_poly.type
_entity_poly.pdbx_seq_one_letter_code
_entity_poly.pdbx_strand_id
1 'polypeptide(L)' 'MKFSHRPTLVKASDSFGSMLELSWRGTKPVPLADGSTRKFLQDGDEVVIKGYCEGDSYRVGFGSCSGKLLPALNL' A
#
# COMPACT_ATOMS: atom_id res chain seq x y z
N MET A 1 -2.38 -1.78 -8.61
CA MET A 1 -3.08 -1.10 -7.50
C MET A 1 -2.07 -0.20 -6.80
N LYS A 2 -2.33 1.11 -6.66
CA LYS A 2 -1.40 1.99 -5.92
C LYS A 2 -1.78 1.97 -4.44
N PHE A 3 -1.01 1.23 -3.64
CA PHE A 3 -1.09 1.26 -2.18
C PHE A 3 -0.47 2.56 -1.66
N SER A 4 -1.31 3.54 -1.37
CA SER A 4 -0.98 4.85 -0.81
C SER A 4 -1.09 4.79 0.72
N HIS A 5 -0.05 4.35 1.42
CA HIS A 5 0.13 4.80 2.81
C HIS A 5 0.73 6.22 2.76
N ARG A 6 0.33 7.13 3.65
CA ARG A 6 1.30 8.11 4.13
C ARG A 6 2.21 7.30 5.06
N PRO A 7 3.45 6.87 4.69
CA PRO A 7 4.39 7.38 3.68
C PRO A 7 4.60 6.42 2.48
N THR A 8 4.77 7.01 1.31
CA THR A 8 4.75 6.35 -0.02
C THR A 8 5.84 5.28 -0.18
N LEU A 9 5.46 4.08 -0.63
CA LEU A 9 6.36 2.98 -0.99
C LEU A 9 7.50 3.44 -1.90
N VAL A 10 8.75 3.13 -1.54
CA VAL A 10 9.92 3.38 -2.38
C VAL A 10 10.14 2.16 -3.26
N LYS A 11 9.54 2.19 -4.45
CA LYS A 11 9.90 1.42 -5.65
C LYS A 11 10.30 -0.06 -5.42
N ALA A 12 9.29 -0.91 -5.21
CA ALA A 12 9.41 -2.36 -5.42
C ALA A 12 8.45 -2.73 -6.58
N SER A 13 9.02 -3.08 -7.74
CA SER A 13 8.35 -3.59 -8.96
C SER A 13 6.88 -3.20 -9.10
N ASP A 14 6.62 -2.12 -9.84
CA ASP A 14 5.46 -1.22 -9.79
C ASP A 14 4.07 -1.83 -10.10
N SER A 15 3.87 -3.16 -10.06
CA SER A 15 2.61 -3.81 -10.44
C SER A 15 2.18 -5.01 -9.60
N PHE A 16 2.82 -5.33 -8.46
CA PHE A 16 2.33 -6.39 -7.58
C PHE A 16 1.07 -6.01 -6.78
N GLY A 17 0.18 -6.98 -6.57
CA GLY A 17 -1.15 -6.79 -6.01
C GLY A 17 -1.23 -6.99 -4.50
N SER A 18 -0.17 -7.44 -3.84
CA SER A 18 -0.18 -7.75 -2.41
C SER A 18 1.18 -7.58 -1.75
N MET A 19 1.17 -7.44 -0.42
CA MET A 19 2.40 -7.46 0.39
C MET A 19 3.12 -8.81 0.32
N LEU A 20 2.40 -9.91 0.09
CA LEU A 20 2.99 -11.25 -0.07
C LEU A 20 3.92 -11.30 -1.29
N GLU A 21 3.47 -10.74 -2.42
CA GLU A 21 4.25 -10.65 -3.65
C GLU A 21 5.39 -9.64 -3.51
N LEU A 22 5.09 -8.42 -3.03
CA LEU A 22 6.06 -7.34 -2.84
C LEU A 22 7.22 -7.75 -1.93
N SER A 23 6.91 -8.47 -0.85
CA SER A 23 7.92 -8.92 0.11
C SER A 23 8.53 -10.29 -0.20
N TRP A 24 8.13 -10.92 -1.31
CA TRP A 24 8.51 -12.28 -1.67
C TRP A 24 8.34 -13.26 -0.50
N ARG A 25 7.11 -13.40 0.00
CA ARG A 25 6.78 -14.19 1.20
C ARG A 25 7.58 -13.75 2.44
N GLY A 26 7.82 -12.45 2.59
CA GLY A 26 8.57 -11.86 3.70
C GLY A 26 10.09 -12.03 3.64
N THR A 27 10.65 -12.58 2.55
CA THR A 27 12.11 -12.73 2.41
C THR A 27 12.79 -11.46 1.92
N LYS A 28 12.05 -10.54 1.28
CA LYS A 28 12.52 -9.25 0.80
C LYS A 28 11.75 -8.13 1.52
N PRO A 29 12.41 -7.30 2.35
CA PRO A 29 11.74 -6.16 2.97
C PRO A 29 11.33 -5.12 1.94
N VAL A 30 10.19 -4.47 2.17
CA VAL A 30 9.63 -3.40 1.36
C VAL A 30 9.95 -2.06 2.04
N PRO A 31 10.76 -1.18 1.44
CA PRO A 31 11.11 0.12 2.03
C PRO A 31 9.96 1.14 1.87
N LEU A 32 9.73 1.93 2.92
CA LEU A 32 8.78 3.04 2.96
C LEU A 32 9.50 4.39 2.90
N ALA A 33 8.80 5.45 2.48
CA ALA A 33 9.41 6.78 2.31
C ALA A 33 9.87 7.44 3.63
N ASP A 34 9.40 6.97 4.78
CA ASP A 34 9.89 7.41 6.09
C ASP A 34 11.20 6.72 6.53
N GLY A 35 11.76 5.85 5.68
CA GLY A 35 12.96 5.08 5.97
C GLY A 35 12.69 3.77 6.72
N SER A 36 11.45 3.51 7.15
CA SER A 36 11.09 2.22 7.73
C SER A 36 10.94 1.13 6.67
N THR A 37 10.83 -0.12 7.11
CA THR A 37 10.56 -1.26 6.22
C THR A 37 9.37 -2.06 6.69
N ARG A 38 8.73 -2.78 5.76
CA ARG A 38 7.64 -3.71 6.03
C ARG A 38 7.84 -5.03 5.28
N LYS A 39 7.31 -6.10 5.84
CA LYS A 39 7.12 -7.40 5.15
C LYS A 39 5.64 -7.69 4.98
N PHE A 40 4.89 -7.41 6.05
CA PHE A 40 3.42 -7.40 6.11
C PHE A 40 2.97 -6.15 6.87
N LEU A 41 1.66 -5.94 6.92
CA LEU A 41 1.05 -4.85 7.68
C LEU A 41 1.32 -5.02 9.19
N GLN A 42 1.46 -3.89 9.86
CA GLN A 42 1.59 -3.78 11.31
C GLN A 42 0.43 -2.96 11.88
N ASP A 43 0.14 -3.13 13.17
CA ASP A 43 -0.88 -2.35 13.85
C ASP A 43 -0.62 -0.84 13.68
N GLY A 44 -1.66 -0.12 13.29
CA GLY A 44 -1.59 1.31 13.00
C GLY A 44 -1.31 1.66 11.54
N ASP A 45 -0.89 0.70 10.70
CA ASP A 45 -0.71 0.93 9.26
C ASP A 45 -2.06 1.27 8.58
N GLU A 46 -2.05 2.22 7.64
CA GLU A 46 -3.23 2.65 6.86
C GLU A 46 -3.05 2.43 5.36
N VAL A 47 -3.78 1.46 4.80
CA VAL A 47 -3.78 1.17 3.37
C VAL A 47 -4.78 2.08 2.65
N VAL A 48 -4.34 2.80 1.61
CA VAL A 48 -5.24 3.51 0.69
C VAL A 48 -5.06 2.98 -0.73
N ILE A 49 -6.12 2.55 -1.39
CA ILE A 49 -6.11 2.16 -2.80
C ILE A 49 -6.79 3.28 -3.60
N LYS A 50 -6.10 3.75 -4.65
CA LYS A 50 -6.63 4.72 -5.60
C LYS A 50 -6.56 4.17 -7.02
N GLY A 51 -7.56 4.49 -7.82
CA GLY A 51 -7.66 4.15 -9.23
C GLY A 51 -8.42 5.22 -9.99
N TYR A 52 -8.05 5.40 -11.25
CA TYR A 52 -8.72 6.31 -12.18
C TYR A 52 -8.47 5.86 -13.62
N CYS A 53 -9.37 6.26 -14.51
CA CYS A 53 -9.15 6.26 -15.95
C CYS A 53 -8.73 7.67 -16.39
N GLU A 54 -7.73 7.77 -17.26
CA GLU A 54 -7.25 9.03 -17.84
C GLU A 54 -7.73 9.13 -19.29
N GLY A 55 -8.38 10.24 -19.64
CA GLY A 55 -8.59 10.66 -21.02
C GLY A 55 -7.72 11.88 -21.34
N ASP A 56 -7.81 12.42 -22.55
CA ASP A 56 -6.88 13.48 -23.01
C ASP A 56 -6.85 14.73 -22.11
N SER A 57 -8.01 15.15 -21.63
CA SER A 57 -8.18 16.37 -20.82
C SER A 57 -9.05 16.17 -19.58
N TYR A 58 -9.38 14.91 -19.25
CA TYR A 58 -10.25 14.60 -18.13
C TYR A 58 -9.82 13.30 -17.42
N ARG A 59 -10.24 13.18 -16.17
CA ARG A 59 -10.01 12.00 -15.34
C ARG A 59 -11.31 11.52 -14.72
N VAL A 60 -11.57 10.23 -14.79
CA VAL A 60 -12.66 9.56 -14.06
C VAL A 60 -12.05 8.80 -12.90
N GLY A 61 -12.13 9.37 -11.71
CA GLY A 61 -11.59 8.78 -10.48
C GLY A 61 -12.62 7.95 -9.72
N PHE A 62 -12.15 6.90 -9.05
CA PHE A 62 -12.97 6.08 -8.16
C PHE A 62 -12.98 6.60 -6.70
N GLY A 63 -12.27 7.69 -6.42
CA GLY A 63 -12.01 8.14 -5.05
C GLY A 63 -10.95 7.29 -4.35
N SER A 64 -11.07 7.15 -3.03
CA SER A 64 -10.17 6.34 -2.18
C SER A 64 -10.92 5.21 -1.50
N CYS A 65 -10.35 4.01 -1.55
CA CYS A 65 -10.70 2.92 -0.65
C CYS A 65 -9.61 2.84 0.43
N SER A 66 -9.93 3.18 1.68
CA SER A 66 -8.95 3.22 2.78
C SER A 66 -9.36 2.36 3.96
N GLY A 67 -8.36 1.85 4.69
CA GLY A 67 -8.55 1.10 5.92
C GLY A 67 -7.31 1.13 6.80
N LYS A 68 -7.51 1.32 8.10
CA LYS A 68 -6.46 1.28 9.11
C LYS A 68 -6.49 -0.05 9.86
N LEU A 69 -5.34 -0.70 9.99
CA LEU A 69 -5.22 -1.92 10.77
C LEU A 69 -5.19 -1.55 12.27
N LEU A 70 -6.18 -2.03 13.01
CA LEU A 70 -6.21 -1.90 14.47
C LEU A 70 -5.56 -3.12 15.11
N PRO A 71 -5.02 -2.99 16.33
CA PRO A 71 -4.56 -4.12 17.10
C PRO A 71 -5.63 -5.20 17.23
N ALA A 72 -5.17 -6.45 17.29
CA ALA A 72 -6.04 -7.57 17.62
C ALA A 72 -6.69 -7.37 19.00
N LEU A 73 -7.87 -7.97 19.19
CA LEU A 73 -8.49 -8.01 20.51
C LEU A 73 -7.61 -8.84 21.45
N ASN A 74 -7.30 -8.30 22.62
CA ASN A 74 -6.72 -9.06 23.71
C ASN A 74 -7.87 -9.84 24.37
N LEU A 75 -7.98 -11.13 24.04
CA LEU A 75 -8.97 -12.06 24.60
C LEU A 75 -8.48 -12.68 25.91
#